data_AF-A0AAN9J8J9-F1
#
_entry.id   AF-A0AAN9J8J9-F1
#
_cell.length_a   1.000
_cell.length_b   1.000
_cell.length_c   1.000
_cell.angle_alpha   90.00
_cell.angle_beta   90.00
_cell.angle_gamma   90.00
#
_symmetry.space_group_name_H-M   'P 1'
#
loop_
_entity.id
_entity.type
_entity.pdbx_description
1 polymer ?
#
loop_
_entity_poly.entity_id
_entity_poly.type
_entity_poly.pdbx_seq_one_letter_code
_entity_poly.pdbx_strand_id
1 'polypeptide(L)'
;MKFSTLNMFLCEGSLGETCATGRYSIVNIAFLYQFGNGEAPKLFISGHCDPVKDNCSLVVRDIINCQKQGIKVMLSIGGASASYSLASSEDAKNVSDYLWNNFLGGNSSSRPLDAILDGIDFAIGGSTSTQHSEDLHFI
;
A
#
# COMPACT_ATOMS: atom_id res chain seq x y z
N MET A 1 16.22 -1.82 -13.66
CA MET A 1 15.33 -2.07 -12.50
C MET A 1 13.91 -2.16 -13.03
N LYS A 2 13.18 -3.26 -12.82
CA LYS A 2 11.79 -3.41 -13.28
C LYS A 2 10.85 -3.28 -12.08
N PHE A 3 9.85 -2.41 -12.21
CA PHE A 3 8.77 -2.22 -11.24
C PHE A 3 7.56 -3.02 -11.71
N SER A 4 6.87 -3.70 -10.79
CA SER A 4 5.55 -4.27 -11.05
C SER A 4 4.56 -3.67 -10.06
N THR A 5 3.54 -3.01 -10.57
CA THR A 5 2.36 -2.61 -9.80
C THR A 5 1.33 -3.73 -9.96
N LEU A 6 0.97 -4.40 -8.87
CA LEU A 6 -0.15 -5.35 -8.89
C LEU A 6 -1.43 -4.53 -9.04
N ASN A 7 -2.12 -4.62 -10.17
CA ASN A 7 -3.31 -3.82 -10.41
C ASN A 7 -4.35 -4.50 -11.29
N MET A 8 -5.53 -4.69 -10.68
CA MET A 8 -6.86 -4.71 -11.30
C MET A 8 -7.12 -5.76 -12.40
N PHE A 9 -6.47 -6.92 -12.36
CA PHE A 9 -6.89 -8.05 -13.20
C PHE A 9 -6.89 -9.38 -12.43
N LEU A 10 -8.02 -10.09 -12.48
CA LEU A 10 -8.26 -11.42 -11.90
C LEU A 10 -7.31 -12.54 -12.43
N CYS A 11 -6.28 -12.21 -13.22
CA CYS A 11 -5.36 -13.16 -13.84
C CYS A 11 -3.87 -12.79 -13.67
N GLU A 12 -3.50 -11.97 -12.67
CA GLU A 12 -2.08 -11.61 -12.44
C GLU A 12 -1.28 -12.63 -11.62
N GLY A 13 -1.94 -13.67 -11.06
CA GLY A 13 -1.33 -14.62 -10.15
C GLY A 13 -1.16 -14.05 -8.74
N SER A 14 -0.65 -14.87 -7.83
CA SER A 14 -0.35 -14.47 -6.45
C SER A 14 0.89 -13.58 -6.36
N LEU A 15 1.02 -12.88 -5.23
CA LEU A 15 2.24 -12.13 -4.90
C LEU A 15 3.45 -13.07 -4.81
N GLY A 16 3.28 -14.27 -4.25
CA GLY A 16 4.33 -15.28 -4.20
C GLY A 16 4.83 -15.71 -5.57
N GLU A 17 3.92 -15.98 -6.52
CA GLU A 17 4.27 -16.30 -7.91
C GLU A 17 5.00 -15.15 -8.60
N THR A 18 4.53 -13.91 -8.38
CA THR A 18 5.16 -12.69 -8.91
C THR A 18 6.62 -12.59 -8.45
N CYS A 19 6.87 -12.78 -7.16
CA CYS A 19 8.21 -12.74 -6.59
C CYS A 19 9.09 -13.92 -7.05
N ALA A 20 8.53 -15.12 -7.14
CA ALA A 20 9.23 -16.32 -7.59
C ALA A 20 9.72 -16.25 -9.04
N THR A 21 9.19 -15.32 -9.86
CA THR A 21 9.70 -15.10 -11.22
C THR A 21 11.17 -14.65 -11.25
N GLY A 22 11.68 -14.06 -10.15
CA GLY A 22 13.02 -13.48 -10.09
C GLY A 22 13.22 -12.26 -11.00
N ARG A 23 12.14 -11.68 -11.54
CA ARG A 23 12.20 -10.57 -12.51
C ARG A 23 12.17 -9.18 -11.89
N TYR A 24 11.76 -9.08 -10.62
CA TYR A 24 11.46 -7.83 -9.95
C TYR A 24 12.33 -7.67 -8.70
N SER A 25 12.80 -6.45 -8.47
CA SER A 25 13.50 -6.09 -7.23
C SER A 25 12.58 -5.35 -6.25
N ILE A 26 11.47 -4.82 -6.76
CA ILE A 26 10.47 -4.06 -6.03
C ILE A 26 9.08 -4.46 -6.56
N VAL A 27 8.13 -4.71 -5.66
CA VAL A 27 6.72 -4.99 -5.97
C VAL A 27 5.84 -4.03 -5.17
N ASN A 28 4.90 -3.37 -5.84
CA ASN A 28 3.96 -2.45 -5.22
C ASN A 28 2.59 -3.13 -5.05
N ILE A 29 2.11 -3.21 -3.80
CA ILE A 29 0.75 -3.62 -3.46
C ILE A 29 -0.16 -2.42 -3.68
N ALA A 30 -1.08 -2.52 -4.64
CA ALA A 30 -1.98 -1.43 -5.00
C ALA A 30 -3.46 -1.83 -4.74
N PHE A 31 -4.29 -0.99 -4.11
CA PHE A 31 -4.03 0.37 -3.59
C PHE A 31 -4.70 0.66 -2.25
N LEU A 32 -4.06 1.54 -1.46
CA LEU A 32 -4.79 2.39 -0.52
C LEU A 32 -5.44 3.55 -1.32
N TYR A 33 -6.71 3.39 -1.67
CA TYR A 33 -7.39 4.24 -2.67
C TYR A 33 -8.24 5.36 -2.07
N GLN A 34 -8.44 5.34 -0.75
CA GLN A 34 -9.13 6.37 0.03
C GLN A 34 -8.27 6.71 1.24
N PHE A 35 -7.99 8.00 1.47
CA PHE A 35 -7.28 8.54 2.64
C PHE A 35 -7.34 10.07 2.66
N GLY A 36 -7.08 10.66 3.82
CA GLY A 36 -7.04 12.11 4.03
C GLY A 36 -8.43 12.77 4.05
N ASN A 37 -8.47 14.08 4.26
CA ASN A 37 -9.66 14.88 4.48
C ASN A 37 -10.58 14.34 5.60
N GLY A 38 -9.97 13.74 6.64
CA GLY A 38 -10.70 13.12 7.76
C GLY A 38 -11.40 11.79 7.42
N GLU A 39 -11.28 11.29 6.20
CA GLU A 39 -11.85 10.00 5.80
C GLU A 39 -11.04 8.82 6.34
N ALA A 40 -11.74 7.76 6.75
CA ALA A 40 -11.09 6.52 7.14
C ALA A 40 -10.36 5.90 5.93
N PRO A 41 -9.06 5.55 6.05
CA PRO A 41 -8.32 4.98 4.94
C PRO A 41 -8.85 3.60 4.53
N LYS A 42 -8.90 3.32 3.22
CA LYS A 42 -9.37 2.02 2.70
C LYS A 42 -8.36 1.40 1.75
N LEU A 43 -7.98 0.16 2.09
CA LEU A 43 -7.16 -0.71 1.25
C LEU A 43 -8.07 -1.55 0.37
N PHE A 44 -7.78 -1.58 -0.93
CA PHE A 44 -8.43 -2.47 -1.88
C PHE A 44 -7.37 -3.16 -2.72
N ILE A 45 -7.22 -4.47 -2.52
CA ILE A 45 -6.29 -5.32 -3.27
C ILE A 45 -7.06 -6.31 -4.15
N SER A 46 -8.15 -5.81 -4.74
CA SER A 46 -9.00 -6.54 -5.68
C SER A 46 -9.48 -7.89 -5.10
N GLY A 47 -9.55 -8.93 -5.92
CA GLY A 47 -9.99 -10.27 -5.51
C GLY A 47 -8.93 -11.09 -4.75
N HIS A 48 -7.74 -10.55 -4.45
CA HIS A 48 -6.66 -11.30 -3.80
C HIS A 48 -6.93 -11.54 -2.33
N CYS A 49 -7.47 -10.55 -1.62
CA CYS A 49 -8.10 -10.72 -0.32
C CYS A 49 -8.93 -9.48 0.05
N ASP A 50 -9.70 -9.61 1.13
CA ASP A 50 -10.55 -8.60 1.73
C ASP A 50 -10.10 -8.41 3.19
N PRO A 51 -9.40 -7.30 3.52
CA PRO A 51 -8.92 -7.01 4.86
C PRO A 51 -10.04 -6.96 5.91
N VAL A 52 -11.27 -6.66 5.50
CA VAL A 52 -12.43 -6.61 6.41
C VAL A 52 -12.90 -8.01 6.79
N LYS A 53 -12.66 -9.01 5.94
CA LYS A 53 -13.01 -10.42 6.16
C LYS A 53 -11.86 -11.25 6.73
N ASP A 54 -10.73 -10.62 7.05
CA ASP A 54 -9.54 -11.25 7.62
C ASP A 54 -9.03 -12.47 6.82
N ASN A 55 -9.16 -12.43 5.49
CA ASN A 55 -8.72 -13.52 4.60
C ASN A 55 -7.41 -13.19 3.85
N CYS A 56 -6.62 -12.24 4.39
CA CYS A 56 -5.37 -11.76 3.78
C CYS A 56 -4.12 -12.54 4.22
N SER A 57 -4.26 -13.64 4.96
CA SER A 57 -3.14 -14.43 5.48
C SER A 57 -2.19 -14.95 4.39
N LEU A 58 -2.71 -15.30 3.20
CA LEU A 58 -1.90 -15.71 2.06
C LEU A 58 -1.04 -14.55 1.52
N VAL A 59 -1.63 -13.36 1.38
CA VAL A 59 -0.92 -12.16 0.94
C VAL A 59 0.16 -11.79 1.96
N VAL A 60 -0.15 -11.81 3.25
CA VAL A 60 0.81 -11.57 4.35
C VAL A 60 2.00 -12.54 4.27
N ARG A 61 1.73 -13.83 4.10
CA ARG A 61 2.79 -14.84 3.94
C ARG A 61 3.66 -14.57 2.72
N ASP A 62 3.04 -14.17 1.61
CA ASP A 62 3.76 -13.90 0.37
C ASP A 62 4.63 -12.64 0.48
N ILE A 63 4.18 -11.59 1.18
CA ILE A 63 4.99 -10.40 1.50
C ILE A 63 6.31 -10.82 2.16
N ILE A 64 6.21 -11.61 3.24
CA ILE A 64 7.38 -12.07 4.00
C ILE A 64 8.30 -12.93 3.12
N ASN A 65 7.74 -13.76 2.24
CA ASN A 65 8.52 -14.59 1.32
C ASN A 65 9.24 -13.77 0.25
N CYS A 66 8.62 -12.71 -0.28
CA CYS A 66 9.26 -11.77 -1.20
C CYS A 66 10.43 -11.06 -0.52
N GLN A 67 10.22 -10.56 0.71
CA GLN A 67 11.25 -9.87 1.48
C GLN A 67 12.46 -10.77 1.78
N LYS A 68 12.23 -12.04 2.12
CA LYS A 68 13.30 -13.04 2.29
C LYS A 68 14.13 -13.28 1.03
N GLN A 69 13.55 -13.04 -0.15
CA GLN A 69 14.24 -13.12 -1.44
C GLN A 69 14.97 -11.81 -1.80
N GLY A 70 14.97 -10.81 -0.91
CA GLY A 70 15.57 -9.50 -1.15
C GLY A 70 14.72 -8.57 -2.01
N ILE A 71 13.46 -8.94 -2.30
CA ILE A 71 12.52 -8.12 -3.06
C ILE A 71 11.84 -7.17 -2.09
N LYS A 72 11.85 -5.88 -2.41
CA LYS A 72 11.16 -4.85 -1.63
C LYS A 72 9.67 -4.88 -1.91
N VAL A 73 8.86 -4.89 -0.86
CA VAL A 73 7.40 -4.87 -0.98
C VAL A 73 6.88 -3.55 -0.42
N MET A 74 6.31 -2.73 -1.29
CA MET A 74 5.84 -1.38 -0.95
C MET A 74 4.30 -1.32 -1.01
N LEU A 75 3.68 -0.46 -0.21
CA LEU A 75 2.27 -0.10 -0.36
C LEU A 75 2.16 1.08 -1.31
N SER A 76 1.38 0.94 -2.38
CA SER A 76 1.03 2.05 -3.25
C SER A 76 -0.23 2.76 -2.75
N ILE A 77 -0.13 4.06 -2.50
CA ILE A 77 -1.25 4.93 -2.12
C ILE A 77 -1.71 5.73 -3.34
N GLY A 78 -3.03 5.89 -3.50
CA GLY A 78 -3.63 6.65 -4.59
C GLY A 78 -4.27 5.74 -5.65
N GLY A 79 -3.76 5.79 -6.87
CA GLY A 79 -4.34 5.15 -8.05
C GLY A 79 -5.35 6.05 -8.77
N ALA A 80 -6.13 5.50 -9.70
CA ALA A 80 -7.10 6.25 -10.50
C ALA A 80 -8.37 6.71 -9.74
N SER A 81 -8.42 6.46 -8.42
CA SER A 81 -9.51 6.89 -7.54
C SER A 81 -9.51 8.42 -7.36
N ALA A 82 -10.69 9.02 -7.18
CA ALA A 82 -10.82 10.42 -6.76
C ALA A 82 -11.05 10.58 -5.24
N SER A 83 -11.01 9.48 -4.48
CA SER A 83 -11.39 9.44 -3.06
C SER A 83 -10.23 9.70 -2.10
N TYR A 84 -9.16 10.35 -2.55
CA TYR A 84 -8.04 10.73 -1.70
C TYR A 84 -7.67 12.20 -1.91
N SER A 85 -7.36 12.88 -0.82
CA SER A 85 -6.90 14.28 -0.84
C SER A 85 -6.26 14.61 0.50
N LEU A 86 -5.22 15.44 0.48
CA LEU A 86 -4.60 15.94 1.72
C LEU A 86 -5.04 17.40 1.90
N ALA A 87 -5.93 17.64 2.86
CA ALA A 87 -6.58 18.93 3.06
C ALA A 87 -5.68 19.98 3.74
N SER A 88 -4.62 19.53 4.42
CA SER A 88 -3.64 20.38 5.12
C SER A 88 -2.38 19.58 5.46
N SER A 89 -1.32 20.25 5.92
CA SER A 89 -0.13 19.59 6.47
C SER A 89 -0.45 18.72 7.70
N GLU A 90 -1.43 19.11 8.53
CA GLU A 90 -1.86 18.28 9.68
C GLU A 90 -2.57 17.01 9.21
N ASP A 91 -3.37 17.10 8.15
CA ASP A 91 -4.01 15.94 7.53
C ASP A 91 -2.97 15.00 6.89
N ALA A 92 -1.94 15.55 6.24
CA ALA A 92 -0.80 14.78 5.76
C ALA A 92 -0.07 14.06 6.91
N LYS A 93 0.16 14.74 8.04
CA LYS A 93 0.75 14.13 9.24
C LYS A 93 -0.12 12.99 9.78
N ASN A 94 -1.45 13.17 9.86
CA ASN A 94 -2.36 12.12 10.30
C ASN A 94 -2.33 10.89 9.38
N VAL A 95 -2.25 11.11 8.06
CA VAL A 95 -2.08 10.01 7.09
C VAL A 95 -0.72 9.32 7.24
N SER A 96 0.36 10.07 7.46
CA SER A 96 1.69 9.50 7.76
C SER A 96 1.68 8.62 9.02
N ASP A 97 1.09 9.13 10.11
CA ASP A 97 0.97 8.40 11.38
C ASP A 97 0.13 7.11 11.19
N TYR A 98 -0.93 7.18 10.38
CA TYR A 98 -1.72 6.00 10.02
C TYR A 98 -0.89 4.96 9.25
N LEU A 99 -0.17 5.39 8.20
CA LEU A 99 0.65 4.50 7.37
C LEU A 99 1.77 3.85 8.19
N TRP A 100 2.42 4.63 9.05
CA TRP A 100 3.46 4.13 9.95
C TRP A 100 2.95 3.01 10.86
N ASN A 101 1.81 3.24 11.53
CA ASN A 101 1.26 2.31 12.51
C ASN A 101 0.57 1.08 11.91
N ASN A 102 0.05 1.18 10.69
CA ASN A 102 -0.74 0.11 10.08
C ASN A 102 0.00 -0.70 9.01
N PHE A 103 1.07 -0.17 8.43
CA PHE A 103 1.79 -0.82 7.32
C PHE A 103 3.31 -0.87 7.48
N LEU A 104 3.90 0.04 8.26
CA LEU A 104 5.35 0.09 8.49
C LEU A 104 5.70 -0.36 9.92
N GLY A 105 6.77 0.19 10.50
CA GLY A 105 7.34 -0.24 11.78
C GLY A 105 6.60 0.22 13.04
N GLY A 106 5.50 0.96 12.90
CA GLY A 106 4.65 1.33 14.03
C GLY A 106 3.75 0.18 14.49
N ASN A 107 2.89 0.47 15.47
CA ASN A 107 2.05 -0.55 16.10
C ASN A 107 0.57 -0.18 16.01
N SER A 108 -0.26 -1.16 15.63
CA SER A 108 -1.71 -1.05 15.56
C SER A 108 -2.31 -2.42 15.85
N SER A 109 -3.40 -2.48 16.62
CA SER A 109 -4.11 -3.74 16.90
C SER A 109 -4.96 -4.24 15.72
N SER A 110 -5.07 -3.44 14.65
CA SER A 110 -5.95 -3.70 13.51
C SER A 110 -5.26 -3.38 12.19
N ARG A 111 -4.07 -3.95 11.98
CA ARG A 111 -3.33 -3.77 10.71
C ARG A 111 -4.09 -4.44 9.57
N PRO A 112 -4.37 -3.75 8.44
CA PRO A 112 -5.05 -4.36 7.30
C PRO A 112 -4.27 -5.53 6.69
N LEU A 113 -2.94 -5.45 6.77
CA LEU A 113 -2.01 -6.52 6.45
C LEU A 113 -1.07 -6.67 7.65
N ASP A 114 -1.08 -7.82 8.30
CA ASP A 114 -0.21 -8.10 9.45
C ASP A 114 1.24 -8.43 9.00
N ALA A 115 1.84 -7.48 8.28
CA ALA A 115 3.22 -7.49 7.82
C ALA A 115 3.80 -6.08 7.90
N ILE A 116 5.13 -5.99 8.03
CA ILE A 116 5.88 -4.74 7.96
C ILE A 116 6.38 -4.58 6.54
N LEU A 117 5.87 -3.58 5.82
CA LEU A 117 6.26 -3.28 4.44
C LEU A 117 7.58 -2.50 4.40
N ASP A 118 8.26 -2.54 3.26
CA ASP A 118 9.55 -1.87 3.06
C ASP A 118 9.42 -0.37 2.78
N GLY A 119 8.23 0.11 2.45
CA GLY A 119 8.00 1.53 2.16
C GLY A 119 6.65 1.83 1.52
N ILE A 120 6.48 3.10 1.18
CA ILE A 120 5.28 3.65 0.55
C ILE A 120 5.63 4.16 -0.85
N ASP A 121 4.82 3.76 -1.83
CA ASP A 121 4.84 4.22 -3.21
C ASP A 121 3.69 5.21 -3.43
N PHE A 122 3.98 6.32 -4.10
CA PHE A 122 3.03 7.42 -4.28
C PHE A 122 2.49 7.40 -5.72
N ALA A 123 1.37 6.69 -5.91
CA ALA A 123 0.67 6.64 -7.19
C ALA A 123 -0.42 7.73 -7.27
N ILE A 124 -0.07 8.97 -6.95
CA ILE A 124 -0.97 10.11 -6.94
C ILE A 124 -1.05 10.68 -8.37
N GLY A 125 -2.24 10.66 -8.99
CA GLY A 125 -2.43 11.10 -10.37
C GLY A 125 -3.65 12.00 -10.58
N GLY A 126 -3.41 13.27 -10.95
CA GLY A 126 -4.31 13.99 -11.87
C GLY A 126 -5.49 14.80 -11.32
N SER A 127 -5.60 15.13 -10.03
CA SER A 127 -6.59 16.13 -9.59
C SER A 127 -6.06 17.10 -8.54
N THR A 128 -6.58 18.32 -8.61
CA THR A 128 -6.03 19.62 -8.16
C THR A 128 -5.92 19.86 -6.65
N SER A 129 -5.84 18.82 -5.81
CA SER A 129 -5.87 18.94 -4.33
C SER A 129 -4.89 18.04 -3.59
N THR A 130 -3.66 17.91 -4.09
CA THR A 130 -2.55 17.26 -3.36
C THR A 130 -1.38 18.23 -3.17
N GLN A 131 -1.67 19.47 -2.76
CA GLN A 131 -0.66 20.50 -2.42
C GLN A 131 0.13 20.18 -1.13
N HIS A 132 -0.05 18.98 -0.56
CA HIS A 132 0.60 18.53 0.67
C HIS A 132 1.16 17.11 0.54
N SER A 133 1.27 16.59 -0.70
CA SER A 133 1.86 15.26 -0.92
C SER A 133 3.32 15.19 -0.47
N GLU A 134 4.02 16.31 -0.56
CA GLU A 134 5.37 16.56 -0.07
C GLU A 134 5.46 16.54 1.46
N ASP A 135 4.36 16.78 2.18
CA ASP A 135 4.34 16.77 3.65
C ASP A 135 4.28 15.34 4.21
N LEU A 136 4.03 14.32 3.37
CA LEU A 136 4.11 12.91 3.72
C LEU A 136 5.58 12.50 3.93
N HIS A 137 6.07 12.71 5.15
CA HIS A 137 7.39 12.27 5.59
C HIS A 137 7.29 11.01 6.44
N PHE A 138 8.03 9.97 6.04
CA PHE A 138 8.24 8.76 6.84
C PHE A 138 9.63 8.87 7.47
N ILE A 139 9.68 8.90 8.80
CA ILE A 139 10.91 8.96 9.60
C ILE A 139 11.36 7.53 9.92
#